data_AF-B1G982-F1
#
_entry.id   AF-B1G982-F1
#
_cell.length_a   1.000
_cell.length_b   1.000
_cell.length_c   1.000
_cell.angle_alpha   90.00
_cell.angle_beta   90.00
_cell.angle_gamma   90.00
#
_symmetry.space_group_name_H-M   'P 1'
#
loop_
_entity.id
_entity.type
_entity.pdbx_description
1 polymer ?
#
loop_
_entity_poly.entity_id
_entity_poly.type
_entity_poly.pdbx_seq_one_letter_code
_entity_poly.pdbx_strand_id
1 'polypeptide(L)'
;MKMIATKSFTYAGKPRKPGDEFDVTGRDVRLLSAVGRAKPVPPPPPPKPVKRDTGAEEPAAQPDEAKPRKGRYRRRDMQAENGEE
;
A
#
# COMPACT_ATOMS: atom_id res chain seq x y z
N MET A 1 19.08 13.41 -6.75
CA MET A 1 18.05 13.05 -7.76
C MET A 1 16.69 13.38 -7.17
N LYS A 2 15.86 14.18 -7.85
CA LYS A 2 14.59 14.65 -7.29
C LYS A 2 13.50 13.59 -7.37
N MET A 3 12.76 13.41 -6.28
CA MET A 3 11.60 12.52 -6.20
C MET A 3 10.41 13.24 -5.56
N ILE A 4 9.20 12.79 -5.90
CA ILE A 4 7.96 13.23 -5.27
C ILE A 4 7.48 12.14 -4.32
N ALA A 5 7.19 12.50 -3.07
CA ALA A 5 6.60 11.59 -2.10
C ALA A 5 5.17 11.23 -2.49
N THR A 6 4.82 9.95 -2.52
CA THR A 6 3.46 9.48 -2.82
C THR A 6 2.64 9.27 -1.55
N LYS A 7 3.30 9.13 -0.40
CA LYS A 7 2.69 8.86 0.90
C LYS A 7 3.39 9.69 1.99
N SER A 8 2.80 9.77 3.17
CA SER A 8 3.45 10.38 4.32
C SER A 8 4.51 9.43 4.93
N PHE A 9 5.75 9.91 5.06
CA PHE A 9 6.83 9.16 5.71
C PHE A 9 7.98 10.09 6.13
N THR A 10 8.93 9.58 6.91
CA THR A 10 10.13 10.34 7.29
C THR A 10 11.31 9.94 6.41
N TYR A 11 11.99 10.93 5.82
CA TYR A 11 13.22 10.74 5.06
C TYR A 11 14.29 11.72 5.55
N ALA A 12 15.50 11.23 5.84
CA ALA A 12 16.60 12.01 6.39
C ALA A 12 16.20 12.87 7.62
N GLY A 13 15.38 12.30 8.52
CA GLY A 13 14.87 12.97 9.72
C GLY A 13 13.77 14.01 9.47
N LYS A 14 13.36 14.26 8.23
CA LYS A 14 12.29 15.22 7.90
C LYS A 14 10.99 14.48 7.52
N PRO A 15 9.84 14.85 8.11
CA PRO A 15 8.55 14.32 7.68
C PRO A 15 8.23 14.85 6.28
N ARG A 16 7.80 13.96 5.39
CA ARG A 16 7.38 14.24 4.02
C ARG A 16 5.90 13.98 3.88
N LYS A 17 5.23 14.88 3.18
CA LYS A 17 3.81 14.77 2.84
C LYS A 17 3.66 14.22 1.42
N PRO A 18 2.55 13.55 1.09
CA PRO A 18 2.28 13.20 -0.30
C PRO A 18 2.27 14.46 -1.18
N GLY A 19 2.94 14.40 -2.32
CA GLY A 19 3.17 15.53 -3.23
C GLY A 19 4.41 16.35 -2.92
N ASP A 20 5.09 16.14 -1.78
CA ASP A 20 6.31 16.88 -1.44
C ASP A 20 7.49 16.46 -2.32
N GLU A 21 8.18 17.45 -2.87
CA GLU A 21 9.40 17.25 -3.67
C GLU A 21 10.62 17.25 -2.75
N PHE A 22 11.47 16.24 -2.89
CA PHE A 22 12.69 16.15 -2.10
C PHE A 22 13.84 15.53 -2.90
N ASP A 23 15.05 15.88 -2.50
CA ASP A 23 16.27 15.36 -3.11
C ASP A 23 16.73 14.07 -2.42
N VAL A 24 17.15 13.11 -3.24
CA VAL A 24 17.41 11.72 -2.84
C VAL A 24 18.74 11.25 -3.41
N THR A 25 19.46 10.46 -2.62
CA THR A 25 20.68 9.79 -3.06
C THR A 25 20.37 8.69 -4.08
N GLY A 26 21.25 8.44 -5.05
CA GLY A 26 20.98 7.45 -6.11
C GLY A 26 20.70 6.02 -5.60
N ARG A 27 21.21 5.66 -4.42
CA ARG A 27 20.94 4.36 -3.77
C ARG A 27 19.49 4.26 -3.28
N ASP A 28 18.99 5.34 -2.68
CA ASP A 28 17.66 5.37 -2.07
C ASP A 28 16.54 5.48 -3.12
N VAL A 29 16.83 6.00 -4.32
CA VAL A 29 15.84 6.10 -5.41
C VAL A 29 15.21 4.75 -5.75
N ARG A 30 16.04 3.70 -5.82
CA ARG A 30 15.56 2.33 -6.10
C ARG A 30 14.68 1.80 -4.97
N LEU A 31 15.10 2.00 -3.73
CA LEU A 31 14.37 1.57 -2.54
C LEU A 31 13.01 2.28 -2.41
N LEU A 32 12.99 3.61 -2.55
CA LEU A 32 11.76 4.39 -2.41
C LEU A 32 10.76 4.12 -3.53
N SER A 33 11.26 3.82 -4.74
CA SER A 33 10.43 3.39 -5.86
C SER A 33 9.87 1.99 -5.65
N ALA A 34 10.70 1.03 -5.20
CA ALA A 34 10.27 -0.36 -4.95
C ALA A 34 9.25 -0.46 -3.80
N VAL A 35 9.41 0.35 -2.76
CA VAL A 35 8.48 0.40 -1.62
C VAL A 35 7.24 1.29 -1.93
N GLY A 36 7.22 1.97 -3.08
CA GLY A 36 6.10 2.79 -3.52
C GLY A 36 5.87 4.05 -2.68
N ARG A 37 6.91 4.55 -1.99
CA ARG A 37 6.86 5.77 -1.15
C ARG A 37 7.21 7.05 -1.90
N ALA A 38 7.95 6.93 -3.00
CA ALA A 38 8.26 8.06 -3.85
C ALA A 38 8.35 7.64 -5.32
N LYS A 39 8.07 8.59 -6.22
CA LYS A 39 8.26 8.41 -7.66
C LYS A 39 9.39 9.34 -8.14
N PRO A 40 10.34 8.84 -8.97
CA PRO A 40 11.34 9.71 -9.57
C PRO A 40 10.62 10.71 -10.47
N VAL A 41 11.02 11.98 -10.43
CA VAL A 41 10.47 13.00 -11.32
C VAL A 41 10.98 12.68 -12.73
N PRO A 42 10.12 12.24 -13.68
CA PRO A 42 10.56 12.06 -15.06
C PRO A 42 10.83 13.45 -15.70
N PRO A 43 11.76 13.56 -16.67
CA PRO A 43 11.87 14.76 -17.49
C PRO A 43 10.52 15.01 -18.20
N PRO A 44 10.10 16.28 -18.38
CA PRO A 44 8.74 16.60 -18.78
C PRO A 44 8.40 16.06 -20.18
N PRO A 45 7.38 15.20 -20.34
CA PRO A 45 6.69 15.06 -21.61
C PRO A 45 5.76 16.29 -21.84
N PRO A 46 5.44 16.67 -23.09
CA PRO A 46 4.53 17.78 -23.39
C PRO A 46 3.17 17.60 -22.69
N PRO A 47 2.46 18.69 -22.37
CA PRO A 47 1.34 18.67 -21.45
C PRO A 47 0.21 17.81 -22.02
N LYS A 48 -0.08 16.69 -21.37
CA LYS A 48 -1.32 15.94 -21.59
C LYS A 48 -2.32 16.37 -20.52
N PRO A 49 -3.56 16.70 -20.91
CA PRO A 49 -4.57 17.22 -19.99
C PRO A 49 -4.87 16.20 -18.90
N VAL A 50 -5.05 16.73 -17.69
CA VAL A 50 -5.52 16.03 -16.49
C VAL A 50 -6.70 15.11 -16.80
N LYS A 51 -6.52 13.82 -16.55
CA LYS A 51 -7.62 12.91 -16.25
C LYS A 51 -7.67 12.71 -14.74
N ARG A 52 -8.56 13.49 -14.09
CA ARG A 52 -9.18 13.04 -12.84
C ARG A 52 -10.21 11.98 -13.24
N ASP A 53 -9.78 10.74 -13.33
CA ASP A 53 -10.65 9.57 -13.37
C ASP A 53 -10.15 8.68 -12.20
N THR A 54 -10.37 9.04 -10.93
CA THR A 54 -11.64 8.86 -10.17
C THR A 54 -12.18 7.50 -10.57
N GLY A 55 -11.84 6.42 -9.84
CA GLY A 55 -11.99 5.04 -10.35
C GLY A 55 -13.28 4.92 -11.15
N ALA A 56 -13.19 4.84 -12.48
CA ALA A 56 -14.32 5.21 -13.32
C ALA A 56 -15.36 4.10 -13.27
N GLU A 57 -16.48 4.43 -12.63
CA GLU A 57 -17.77 3.73 -12.64
C GLU A 57 -17.75 2.26 -12.16
N GLU A 58 -18.45 2.02 -11.05
CA GLU A 58 -18.85 0.69 -10.59
C GLU A 58 -19.50 -0.13 -11.71
N PRO A 59 -19.17 -1.42 -11.88
CA PRO A 59 -20.22 -2.40 -12.06
C PRO A 59 -20.86 -2.66 -10.70
N ALA A 60 -22.12 -2.24 -10.61
CA ALA A 60 -23.22 -2.87 -9.90
C ALA A 60 -22.87 -3.84 -8.76
N ALA A 61 -23.37 -3.48 -7.57
CA ALA A 61 -23.90 -4.40 -6.57
C ALA A 61 -23.05 -5.64 -6.26
N GLN A 62 -22.40 -5.62 -5.09
CA GLN A 62 -22.75 -6.61 -4.06
C GLN A 62 -22.24 -6.16 -2.68
N PRO A 63 -23.10 -6.14 -1.66
CA PRO A 63 -22.71 -5.91 -0.28
C PRO A 63 -22.36 -7.25 0.35
N ASP A 64 -21.11 -7.67 0.37
CA ASP A 64 -20.74 -8.90 1.10
C ASP A 64 -19.30 -8.74 1.59
N GLU A 65 -19.11 -8.61 2.90
CA GLU A 65 -18.73 -9.74 3.77
C GLU A 65 -17.45 -10.42 3.28
N ALA A 66 -16.40 -10.64 4.05
CA ALA A 66 -16.16 -10.47 5.46
C ALA A 66 -14.65 -10.31 5.60
N LYS A 67 -14.20 -9.38 6.45
CA LYS A 67 -12.84 -9.48 7.03
C LYS A 67 -12.69 -10.91 7.56
N PRO A 68 -11.61 -11.66 7.26
CA PRO A 68 -11.40 -12.93 7.91
C PRO A 68 -11.25 -12.66 9.41
N ARG A 69 -12.33 -12.93 10.16
CA ARG A 69 -12.30 -12.88 11.62
C ARG A 69 -11.22 -13.85 12.03
N LYS A 70 -10.21 -13.35 12.76
CA LYS A 70 -9.12 -14.15 13.35
C LYS A 70 -9.72 -15.47 13.86
N GLY A 71 -9.43 -16.57 13.16
CA GLY A 71 -9.92 -17.87 13.55
C GLY A 71 -9.39 -18.16 14.95
N ARG A 72 -10.28 -18.29 15.94
CA ARG A 72 -9.87 -18.92 17.20
C ARG A 72 -9.42 -20.32 16.84
N TYR A 73 -8.20 -20.65 17.23
CA TYR A 73 -7.58 -21.94 17.02
C TYR A 73 -8.52 -23.06 17.51
N ARG A 74 -9.09 -23.85 16.60
CA ARG A 74 -9.81 -25.09 16.91
C ARG A 74 -8.80 -26.24 16.82
N ARG A 75 -8.48 -26.86 17.95
CA ARG A 75 -7.78 -28.16 17.96
C ARG A 75 -8.70 -29.18 17.31
N ARG A 76 -8.26 -29.83 16.22
CA ARG A 76 -9.07 -30.82 15.49
C ARG A 76 -9.03 -32.21 16.13
N ASP A 77 -8.11 -32.43 17.07
CA ASP A 77 -7.77 -33.80 17.50
C ASP A 77 -8.01 -34.01 19.00
N MET A 78 -8.93 -33.26 19.61
CA MET A 78 -9.40 -33.55 20.97
C MET A 78 -10.58 -34.52 20.88
N GLN A 79 -10.31 -35.77 20.46
CA GLN A 79 -11.21 -36.88 20.74
C GLN A 79 -11.03 -37.23 22.22
N ALA A 80 -12.07 -36.98 23.00
CA ALA A 80 -12.17 -37.48 24.36
C ALA A 80 -12.30 -39.01 24.28
N GLU A 81 -11.28 -39.73 24.72
CA GLU A 81 -11.41 -41.14 25.08
C GLU A 81 -12.25 -41.18 26.38
N ASN A 82 -13.57 -41.07 26.23
CA ASN A 82 -14.52 -41.56 27.21
C ASN A 82 -14.87 -42.98 26.82
N GLY A 83 -14.24 -43.94 27.49
CA GLY A 83 -14.61 -45.35 27.57
C GLY A 83 -13.95 -45.87 28.85
N GLU A 84 -14.65 -45.79 29.97
CA GLU A 84 -15.29 -46.95 30.59
C GLU A 84 -14.27 -48.05 30.95
N GLU A 85 -13.75 -47.98 32.18
CA GLU A 85 -13.67 -49.12 33.10
C GLU A 85 -13.61 -48.61 34.56
#